data_AF-A0AAW7ADR1-F1
#
_entry.id   AF-A0AAW7ADR1-F1
#
_cell.length_a   1.000
_cell.length_b   1.000
_cell.length_c   1.000
_cell.angle_alpha   90.00
_cell.angle_beta   90.00
_cell.angle_gamma   90.00
#
_symmetry.space_group_name_H-M   'P 1'
#
loop_
_entity.id
_entity.type
_entity.pdbx_description
1 polymer ?
#
loop_
_entity_poly.entity_id
_entity_poly.type
_entity_poly.pdbx_seq_one_letter_code
_entity_poly.pdbx_strand_id
1 'polypeptide(L)' 'MPIITLPDGSQRQFDNPVSTMEVAQSIGPGLAKATIAGRVNGNRVDA' A
#
# COMPACT_ATOMS: atom_id res chain seq x y z
N MET A 1 -3.71 2.10 14.03
CA MET A 1 -2.82 2.97 13.27
C MET A 1 -1.63 2.19 12.69
N PRO A 2 -1.78 1.52 11.55
CA PRO A 2 -0.65 0.85 10.91
C PRO A 2 0.33 1.87 10.30
N ILE A 3 1.63 1.57 10.42
CA ILE A 3 2.70 2.25 9.69
C ILE A 3 3.16 1.30 8.59
N ILE A 4 3.06 1.74 7.34
CA ILE A 4 3.43 0.96 6.16
C ILE A 4 4.71 1.53 5.59
N THR A 5 5.75 0.71 5.52
CA THR A 5 7.03 1.04 4.89
C THR A 5 7.01 0.59 3.44
N LEU A 6 7.30 1.53 2.54
CA LEU A 6 7.40 1.28 1.10
C LEU A 6 8.84 0.85 0.72
N PRO A 7 9.04 0.25 -0.48
CA PRO A 7 10.36 -0.22 -0.91
C PRO A 7 11.43 0.87 -1.02
N ASP A 8 11.04 2.13 -1.15
CA ASP A 8 11.93 3.30 -1.18
C ASP A 8 12.34 3.77 0.23
N GLY A 9 11.87 3.09 1.28
CA GLY A 9 12.12 3.44 2.68
C GLY A 9 11.17 4.50 3.24
N SER A 10 10.28 5.08 2.43
CA SER A 10 9.27 6.00 2.91
C SER A 10 8.25 5.28 3.79
N GLN A 11 7.71 6.00 4.77
CA GLN A 11 6.73 5.47 5.71
C GLN A 11 5.42 6.25 5.60
N ARG A 12 4.30 5.54 5.62
CA ARG A 12 2.96 6.12 5.63
C ARG A 12 2.19 5.61 6.83
N GLN A 13 1.55 6.53 7.54
CA GLN A 13 0.73 6.23 8.69
C GLN A 13 -0.74 6.35 8.32
N PHE A 14 -1.53 5.35 8.68
CA PHE A 14 -2.97 5.32 8.46
C PHE A 14 -3.68 5.20 9.80
N ASP A 15 -4.86 5.79 9.93
CA ASP A 15 -5.61 5.76 11.18
C ASP A 15 -6.31 4.41 11.39
N ASN A 16 -6.75 3.79 10.30
CA ASN A 16 -7.50 2.54 10.26
C ASN A 16 -6.69 1.42 9.56
N PRO A 17 -7.08 0.14 9.71
CA PRO A 17 -6.59 -0.92 8.84
C PRO A 17 -6.86 -0.56 7.37
N VAL A 18 -5.88 -0.76 6.50
CA VAL A 18 -5.98 -0.42 5.07
C VAL A 18 -5.58 -1.58 4.17
N SER A 19 -6.16 -1.63 2.97
CA SER A 19 -5.79 -2.58 1.92
C SER A 19 -4.60 -2.08 1.10
N THR A 20 -4.03 -2.96 0.27
CA THR A 20 -2.90 -2.58 -0.58
C THR A 20 -3.32 -1.64 -1.71
N MET A 21 -4.57 -1.76 -2.19
CA MET A 21 -5.18 -0.78 -3.09
C MET A 21 -5.36 0.61 -2.44
N GLU A 22 -5.79 0.69 -1.19
CA GLU A 22 -5.94 1.99 -0.49
C GLU A 22 -4.58 2.69 -0.30
N VAL A 23 -3.52 1.92 -0.02
CA VAL A 23 -2.16 2.45 0.01
C VAL A 23 -1.77 3.02 -1.36
N ALA A 24 -2.03 2.28 -2.45
CA ALA A 24 -1.75 2.74 -3.81
C ALA A 24 -2.53 4.02 -4.17
N GLN A 25 -3.80 4.12 -3.78
CA GLN A 25 -4.63 5.31 -3.95
C GLN A 25 -4.06 6.52 -3.20
N SER A 26 -3.54 6.31 -1.98
CA SER A 26 -2.90 7.38 -1.19
C SER A 26 -1.60 7.92 -1.81
N ILE A 27 -0.95 7.12 -2.67
CA ILE A 27 0.27 7.52 -3.39
C ILE A 27 -0.11 8.31 -4.65
N GLY A 28 -1.11 7.83 -5.40
CA GLY A 28 -1.68 8.58 -6.50
C GLY A 28 -2.53 7.74 -7.45
N PRO A 29 -3.38 8.38 -8.26
CA PRO A 29 -4.35 7.69 -9.13
C PRO A 29 -3.67 6.83 -10.19
N GLY A 30 -2.49 7.23 -10.67
CA GLY A 30 -1.72 6.45 -11.65
C GLY A 30 -1.25 5.11 -11.09
N LEU A 31 -0.75 5.09 -9.86
CA LEU A 31 -0.32 3.85 -9.20
C LEU A 31 -1.52 2.96 -8.89
N ALA A 32 -2.60 3.52 -8.34
CA ALA A 32 -3.83 2.77 -8.08
C ALA A 32 -4.36 2.09 -9.35
N LYS A 33 -4.38 2.81 -10.48
CA LYS A 33 -4.78 2.25 -11.78
C LYS A 33 -3.87 1.12 -12.25
N ALA A 34 -2.58 1.18 -11.96
CA ALA A 34 -1.60 0.16 -12.33
C ALA A 34 -1.48 -0.98 -11.29
N THR A 35 -2.17 -0.88 -10.15
CA THR A 35 -2.05 -1.85 -9.05
C THR A 35 -2.87 -3.10 -9.36
N ILE A 36 -2.21 -4.26 -9.30
CA ILE A 36 -2.83 -5.57 -9.52
C ILE A 36 -2.91 -6.37 -8.22
N ALA A 37 -1.85 -6.29 -7.40
CA ALA A 37 -1.70 -7.02 -6.15
C ALA A 37 -0.71 -6.28 -5.25
N GLY A 38 -0.67 -6.67 -3.98
CA GLY A 38 0.29 -6.18 -3.00
C GLY A 38 1.30 -7.25 -2.57
N ARG A 39 2.42 -6.81 -2.00
CA ARG A 39 3.36 -7.68 -1.26
C ARG A 39 3.52 -7.16 0.15
N VAL A 40 2.98 -7.88 1.12
CA VAL A 40 3.01 -7.52 2.55
C VAL A 40 3.94 -8.49 3.28
N ASN A 41 5.02 -7.97 3.87
CA ASN A 41 6.00 -8.76 4.63
C ASN A 41 6.51 -10.00 3.87
N GLY A 42 6.74 -9.85 2.57
CA GLY A 42 7.22 -10.94 1.71
C GLY A 42 6.12 -11.76 1.04
N ASN A 43 4.87 -11.72 1.51
CA ASN A 43 3.74 -12.50 1.01
C ASN A 43 2.92 -11.73 -0.03
N ARG A 44 2.51 -12.42 -1.10
CA ARG A 44 1.63 -11.84 -2.13
C ARG A 44 0.19 -11.86 -1.63
N VAL A 45 -0.51 -10.74 -1.79
CA VAL A 45 -1.91 -10.56 -1.39
C VAL A 45 -2.66 -9.83 -2.50
N ASP A 46 -3.98 -10.01 -2.55
CA ASP A 46 -4.84 -9.27 -3.47
C ASP A 46 -4.90 -7.78 -3.11
N ALA A 47 -5.21 -6.97 -4.13
CA ALA A 47 -5.23 -5.51 -4.04
C ALA A 47 -6.44 -4.97 -3.26
#